data_AF-A0A0D5C157-F1
#
_entry.id   AF-A0A0D5C157-F1
#
_cell.length_a   1.000
_cell.length_b   1.000
_cell.length_c   1.000
_cell.angle_alpha   90.00
_cell.angle_beta   90.00
_cell.angle_gamma   90.00
#
_symmetry.space_group_name_H-M   'P 1'
#
loop_
_entity.id
_entity.type
_entity.pdbx_description
1 polymer ?
#
loop_
_entity_poly.entity_id
_entity_poly.type
_entity_poly.pdbx_seq_one_letter_code
_entity_poly.pdbx_strand_id
1 'polypeptide(L)'
;MKSKVFLMASILAALSIGIIPVEISAQTNEVTVTPINEEISLEKTVATMNIPKDNTLPWGFVKGAPSEYVERFPVIIQFYSGEDPVHFAQVDVKGDGSYEYKFRVRNLDSTTGEFVNVFEGEYIVKIFRVIPNSNDIV
;
A
#
# COMPACT_ATOMS: atom_id res chain seq x y z
N MET A 1 -26.20 -59.42 -8.26
CA MET A 1 -25.38 -58.35 -8.87
C MET A 1 -25.33 -57.19 -7.87
N LYS A 2 -24.17 -56.50 -7.79
CA LYS A 2 -23.71 -55.67 -6.67
C LYS A 2 -24.41 -54.29 -6.57
N SER A 3 -24.52 -53.81 -5.33
CA SER A 3 -24.74 -52.45 -4.77
C SER A 3 -24.79 -51.24 -5.72
N LYS A 4 -25.59 -50.22 -5.35
CA LYS A 4 -25.13 -48.83 -5.15
C LYS A 4 -26.17 -47.98 -4.42
N VAL A 5 -26.02 -47.85 -3.10
CA VAL A 5 -26.65 -46.79 -2.30
C VAL A 5 -25.92 -45.48 -2.63
N PHE A 6 -26.64 -44.49 -3.16
CA PHE A 6 -26.10 -43.14 -3.37
C PHE A 6 -26.23 -42.37 -2.04
N LEU A 7 -25.10 -42.18 -1.36
CA LEU A 7 -24.97 -41.21 -0.27
C LEU A 7 -24.79 -39.82 -0.87
N MET A 8 -25.83 -38.98 -0.78
CA MET A 8 -25.73 -37.56 -1.12
C MET A 8 -25.18 -36.82 0.10
N ALA A 9 -23.87 -36.57 0.13
CA ALA A 9 -23.26 -35.72 1.13
C ALA A 9 -23.53 -34.25 0.77
N SER A 10 -24.50 -33.63 1.44
CA SER A 10 -24.71 -32.18 1.38
C SER A 10 -23.63 -31.48 2.19
N ILE A 11 -22.62 -30.93 1.52
CA ILE A 11 -21.64 -30.03 2.13
C ILE A 11 -22.34 -28.68 2.33
N LEU A 12 -22.76 -28.38 3.56
CA LEU A 12 -23.07 -27.01 3.94
C LEU A 12 -21.75 -26.22 3.95
N ALA A 13 -21.52 -25.41 2.92
CA ALA A 13 -20.50 -24.39 2.95
C ALA A 13 -20.94 -23.31 3.95
N ALA A 14 -20.40 -23.35 5.17
CA ALA A 14 -20.50 -22.22 6.08
C ALA A 14 -19.69 -21.06 5.47
N LEU A 15 -20.37 -20.02 4.98
CA LEU A 15 -19.72 -18.74 4.69
C LEU A 15 -19.28 -18.14 6.03
N SER A 16 -18.02 -18.36 6.41
CA SER A 16 -17.35 -17.52 7.39
C SER A 16 -17.14 -16.15 6.75
N ILE A 17 -17.96 -15.17 7.14
CA ILE A 17 -17.65 -13.76 6.89
C ILE A 17 -16.46 -13.43 7.78
N GLY A 18 -15.25 -13.61 7.25
CA GLY A 18 -14.06 -13.07 7.88
C GLY A 18 -14.20 -11.56 7.90
N ILE A 19 -14.12 -10.96 9.09
CA ILE A 19 -14.01 -9.51 9.24
C ILE A 19 -12.66 -9.16 8.60
N ILE A 20 -12.67 -8.65 7.36
CA ILE A 20 -11.47 -8.11 6.76
C ILE A 20 -11.11 -6.89 7.61
N PRO A 21 -9.93 -6.82 8.26
CA PRO A 21 -9.53 -5.62 8.95
C PRO A 21 -9.51 -4.49 7.92
N VAL A 22 -10.29 -3.43 8.16
CA VAL A 22 -10.19 -2.20 7.40
C VAL A 22 -8.76 -1.71 7.56
N GLU A 23 -7.96 -1.74 6.49
CA GLU A 23 -6.58 -1.23 6.50
C GLU A 23 -6.59 0.24 6.10
N ILE A 24 -5.78 1.07 6.77
CA ILE A 24 -5.48 2.42 6.29
C ILE A 24 -4.50 2.28 5.13
N SER A 25 -4.95 2.64 3.92
CA SER A 25 -4.15 2.57 2.70
C SER A 25 -4.36 3.80 1.82
N ALA A 26 -3.35 4.14 1.02
CA ALA A 26 -3.40 5.24 0.07
C ALA A 26 -4.10 4.79 -1.23
N GLN A 27 -5.04 5.61 -1.72
CA GLN A 27 -5.75 5.38 -2.96
C GLN A 27 -5.12 6.20 -4.09
N THR A 28 -4.68 5.52 -5.15
CA THR A 28 -4.06 6.14 -6.33
C THR A 28 -5.05 7.04 -7.09
N ASN A 29 -4.61 8.25 -7.42
CA ASN A 29 -5.37 9.24 -8.18
C ASN A 29 -4.74 9.54 -9.54
N GLU A 30 -3.41 9.74 -9.57
CA GLU A 30 -2.68 10.14 -10.77
C GLU A 30 -1.36 9.38 -10.86
N VAL A 31 -0.95 9.01 -12.07
CA VAL A 31 0.36 8.45 -12.37
C VAL A 31 0.99 9.26 -13.50
N THR A 32 2.22 9.74 -13.30
CA THR A 32 3.02 10.43 -14.32
C THR A 32 4.32 9.68 -14.53
N VAL A 33 4.75 9.48 -15.78
CA VAL A 33 6.03 8.86 -16.12
C VAL A 33 6.90 9.87 -16.84
N THR A 34 8.11 10.10 -16.34
CA THR A 34 9.09 11.04 -16.91
C THR A 34 10.39 10.30 -17.22
N PRO A 35 10.85 10.25 -18.48
CA PRO A 35 12.13 9.66 -18.82
C PRO A 35 13.29 10.32 -18.08
N ILE A 36 14.21 9.50 -17.54
CA ILE A 36 15.48 9.97 -16.99
C ILE A 36 16.56 9.90 -18.08
N ASN A 37 16.59 8.79 -18.83
CA ASN A 37 17.47 8.56 -19.97
C ASN A 37 16.79 7.56 -20.94
N GLU A 38 17.55 6.93 -21.84
CA GLU A 38 17.04 5.95 -22.82
C GLU A 38 16.61 4.62 -22.22
N GLU A 39 17.08 4.26 -21.02
CA GLU A 39 16.85 2.96 -20.39
C GLU A 39 15.77 3.01 -19.29
N ILE A 40 15.66 4.13 -18.55
CA ILE A 40 14.85 4.22 -17.34
C ILE A 40 14.03 5.51 -17.23
N SER A 41 12.89 5.40 -16.56
CA SER A 41 11.93 6.47 -16.28
C SER A 41 11.65 6.59 -14.77
N LEU A 42 11.29 7.79 -14.35
CA LEU A 42 10.71 8.08 -13.05
C LEU A 42 9.19 8.03 -13.14
N GLU A 43 8.58 7.05 -12.50
CA GLU A 43 7.15 6.98 -12.25
C GLU A 43 6.83 7.72 -10.94
N LYS A 44 5.93 8.69 -11.00
CA LYS A 44 5.36 9.40 -9.85
C LYS A 44 3.89 9.05 -9.75
N THR A 45 3.51 8.38 -8.68
CA THR A 45 2.12 8.13 -8.31
C THR A 45 1.69 9.12 -7.23
N VAL A 46 0.57 9.81 -7.43
CA VAL A 46 -0.09 10.65 -6.43
C VAL A 46 -1.32 9.91 -5.93
N ALA A 47 -1.38 9.70 -4.62
CA ALA A 47 -2.46 9.02 -3.93
C ALA A 47 -2.99 9.88 -2.78
N THR A 48 -4.22 9.63 -2.36
CA THR A 48 -4.83 10.25 -1.17
C THR A 48 -4.98 9.21 -0.07
N MET A 49 -4.75 9.62 1.17
CA MET A 49 -4.89 8.78 2.34
C MET A 49 -5.66 9.56 3.41
N ASN A 50 -6.73 8.97 3.94
CA ASN A 50 -7.49 9.54 5.04
C ASN A 50 -7.33 8.66 6.29
N ILE A 51 -6.99 9.30 7.40
CA ILE A 51 -6.81 8.65 8.71
C ILE A 51 -7.85 9.23 9.67
N PRO A 52 -8.88 8.45 10.04
CA PRO A 52 -9.93 8.92 10.95
C PRO A 52 -9.38 9.34 12.32
N LYS A 53 -9.97 10.38 12.92
CA LYS A 53 -9.57 10.86 14.26
C LYS A 53 -9.79 9.81 15.35
N ASP A 54 -10.84 9.01 15.20
CA ASP A 54 -11.21 7.92 16.09
C ASP A 54 -10.51 6.59 15.72
N ASN A 55 -9.45 6.64 14.91
CA ASN A 55 -8.71 5.46 14.50
C ASN A 55 -8.16 4.66 15.70
N THR A 56 -8.43 3.36 15.68
CA THR A 56 -7.94 2.40 16.68
C THR A 56 -6.77 1.57 16.19
N LEU A 57 -6.45 1.64 14.89
CA LEU A 57 -5.42 0.83 14.27
C LEU A 57 -4.02 1.41 14.55
N PRO A 58 -3.05 0.56 14.97
CA PRO A 58 -1.70 1.02 15.25
C PRO A 58 -0.88 1.34 13.99
N TRP A 59 -1.28 0.80 12.84
CA TRP A 59 -0.48 0.78 11.61
C TRP A 59 -1.27 1.25 10.40
N GLY A 60 -0.57 1.91 9.49
CA GLY A 60 -1.01 2.20 8.14
C GLY A 60 -0.01 1.64 7.13
N PHE A 61 -0.45 1.52 5.87
CA PHE A 61 0.35 0.90 4.82
C PHE A 61 0.28 1.68 3.50
N VAL A 62 1.43 1.82 2.84
CA VAL A 62 1.52 2.19 1.43
C VAL A 62 2.06 1.00 0.67
N LYS A 63 1.28 0.44 -0.25
CA LYS A 63 1.59 -0.81 -0.97
C LYS A 63 1.55 -0.57 -2.48
N GLY A 64 2.47 -1.18 -3.20
CA GLY A 64 2.45 -1.26 -4.65
C GLY A 64 2.44 -2.70 -5.13
N ALA A 65 1.64 -2.97 -6.17
CA ALA A 65 1.53 -4.29 -6.78
C ALA A 65 2.81 -4.66 -7.58
N PRO A 66 3.06 -5.96 -7.80
CA PRO A 66 4.11 -6.44 -8.69
C PRO A 66 4.10 -5.74 -10.06
N SER A 67 5.27 -5.39 -10.58
CA SER A 67 5.44 -4.66 -11.86
C SER A 67 6.92 -4.56 -12.22
N GLU A 68 7.25 -4.21 -13.46
CA GLU A 68 8.63 -4.01 -13.90
C GLU A 68 9.36 -2.97 -13.02
N TYR A 69 10.59 -3.26 -12.64
CA TYR A 69 11.37 -2.40 -11.76
C TYR A 69 12.85 -2.41 -12.15
N VAL A 70 13.57 -1.38 -11.71
CA VAL A 70 15.02 -1.30 -11.86
C VAL A 70 15.67 -1.60 -10.53
N GLU A 71 16.58 -2.57 -10.50
CA GLU A 71 17.26 -2.95 -9.28
C GLU A 71 18.09 -1.80 -8.67
N ARG A 72 18.25 -1.85 -7.35
CA ARG A 72 19.01 -0.87 -6.53
C ARG A 72 18.43 0.55 -6.49
N PHE A 73 17.24 0.76 -7.05
CA PHE A 73 16.47 1.99 -6.85
C PHE A 73 15.34 1.71 -5.86
N PRO A 74 15.40 2.28 -4.63
CA PRO A 74 14.30 2.15 -3.69
C PRO A 74 13.09 2.96 -4.16
N VAL A 75 11.91 2.59 -3.67
CA VAL A 75 10.72 3.42 -3.79
C VAL A 75 10.77 4.51 -2.73
N ILE A 76 10.55 5.75 -3.16
CA ILE A 76 10.52 6.93 -2.29
C ILE A 76 9.06 7.29 -2.03
N ILE A 77 8.70 7.50 -0.77
CA ILE A 77 7.33 7.82 -0.35
C ILE A 77 7.35 9.11 0.47
N GLN A 78 6.52 10.08 0.09
CA GLN A 78 6.40 11.38 0.75
C GLN A 78 4.94 11.66 1.10
N PHE A 79 4.67 12.01 2.34
CA PHE A 79 3.33 12.43 2.78
C PHE A 79 3.28 13.94 2.92
N TYR A 80 2.17 14.51 2.48
CA TYR A 80 1.87 15.93 2.55
C TYR A 80 0.55 16.15 3.27
N SER A 81 0.53 17.13 4.18
CA SER A 81 -0.69 17.68 4.78
C SER A 81 -0.91 19.05 4.16
N GLY A 82 -1.89 19.19 3.27
CA GLY A 82 -1.95 20.35 2.38
C GLY A 82 -0.70 20.44 1.50
N GLU A 83 0.04 21.55 1.60
CA GLU A 83 1.28 21.78 0.85
C GLU A 83 2.55 21.37 1.62
N ASP A 84 2.43 21.09 2.92
CA ASP A 84 3.57 20.83 3.79
C ASP A 84 4.00 19.36 3.75
N PRO A 85 5.29 19.05 3.48
CA PRO A 85 5.81 17.69 3.60
C PRO A 85 5.97 17.34 5.08
N VAL A 86 5.27 16.29 5.53
CA VAL A 86 5.22 15.90 6.95
C VAL A 86 5.88 14.56 7.25
N HIS A 87 6.08 13.72 6.23
CA HIS A 87 6.69 12.40 6.41
C HIS A 87 7.41 11.93 5.15
N PHE A 88 8.47 11.16 5.34
CA PHE A 88 9.30 10.61 4.28
C PHE A 88 9.73 9.18 4.62
N ALA A 89 9.74 8.32 3.60
CA ALA A 89 10.27 6.97 3.71
C ALA A 89 10.93 6.51 2.40
N GLN A 90 11.84 5.54 2.56
CA GLN A 90 12.39 4.75 1.47
C GLN A 90 12.12 3.28 1.78
N VAL A 91 11.72 2.53 0.75
CA VAL A 91 11.47 1.09 0.87
C VAL A 91 12.07 0.37 -0.31
N ASP A 92 12.71 -0.77 -0.03
CA ASP A 92 13.23 -1.64 -1.06
C ASP A 92 12.10 -2.30 -1.86
N VAL A 93 12.39 -2.56 -3.13
CA VAL A 93 11.50 -3.29 -4.03
C VAL A 93 11.79 -4.79 -3.91
N LYS A 94 10.74 -5.60 -3.79
CA LYS A 94 10.86 -7.06 -3.76
C LYS A 94 11.23 -7.59 -5.15
N GLY A 95 11.64 -8.85 -5.23
CA GLY A 95 12.04 -9.48 -6.51
C GLY A 95 10.93 -9.55 -7.58
N ASP A 96 9.67 -9.33 -7.21
CA ASP A 96 8.53 -9.25 -8.12
C ASP A 96 8.15 -7.79 -8.47
N GLY A 97 8.93 -6.81 -8.02
CA GLY A 97 8.63 -5.39 -8.21
C GLY A 97 7.63 -4.79 -7.23
N SER A 98 7.04 -5.59 -6.33
CA SER A 98 6.11 -5.08 -5.32
C SER A 98 6.85 -4.40 -4.16
N TYR A 99 6.17 -3.53 -3.44
CA TYR A 99 6.71 -2.88 -2.24
C TYR A 99 5.63 -2.68 -1.17
N GLU A 100 6.06 -2.62 0.09
CA GLU A 100 5.18 -2.32 1.22
C GLU A 100 5.92 -1.46 2.24
N TYR A 101 5.42 -0.26 2.47
CA TYR A 101 5.84 0.59 3.57
C TYR A 101 4.78 0.56 4.68
N LYS A 102 5.16 0.02 5.84
CA LYS A 102 4.35 -0.02 7.06
C LYS A 102 4.80 1.05 8.04
N PHE A 103 3.88 1.89 8.50
CA PHE A 103 4.18 3.00 9.41
C PHE A 103 3.22 3.06 10.60
N ARG A 104 3.72 3.60 11.73
CA ARG A 104 2.90 3.79 12.93
C ARG A 104 1.95 4.96 12.73
N VAL A 105 0.65 4.69 12.86
CA VAL A 105 -0.41 5.71 12.87
C VAL A 105 -0.76 6.14 14.28
N ARG A 106 -0.59 5.23 15.25
CA ARG A 106 -0.91 5.45 16.66
C ARG A 106 0.19 4.89 17.55
N ASN A 107 0.54 5.63 18.60
CA ASN A 107 1.58 5.27 19.55
C ASN A 107 1.03 5.27 20.99
N LEU A 108 1.69 4.54 21.88
CA LEU A 108 1.42 4.61 23.32
C LEU A 108 2.36 5.66 23.91
N ASP A 109 1.81 6.70 24.52
CA ASP A 109 2.58 7.62 25.34
C ASP A 109 2.97 6.90 26.64
N SER A 110 4.26 6.62 26.81
CA SER A 110 4.80 5.91 27.96
C SER A 110 4.69 6.69 29.27
N THR A 111 4.50 8.01 29.20
CA THR A 111 4.40 8.89 30.37
C THR A 111 2.98 8.96 30.90
N THR A 112 1.99 9.09 30.02
CA THR A 112 0.57 9.18 30.40
C THR A 112 -0.14 7.82 30.40
N GLY A 113 0.38 6.84 29.65
CA GLY A 113 -0.27 5.56 29.40
C GLY A 113 -1.41 5.64 28.38
N GLU A 114 -1.63 6.81 27.78
CA GLU A 114 -2.67 7.02 26.77
C GLU A 114 -2.14 6.74 25.37
N PHE A 115 -3.03 6.33 24.47
CA PHE A 115 -2.66 6.24 23.07
C PHE A 115 -2.89 7.57 22.36
N VAL A 116 -1.92 7.98 21.56
CA VAL A 116 -1.95 9.22 20.77
C VAL A 116 -1.86 8.90 19.28
N ASN A 117 -2.61 9.65 18.48
CA ASN A 117 -2.49 9.60 17.03
C ASN A 117 -1.20 10.32 16.60
N VAL A 118 -0.35 9.62 15.85
CA VAL A 118 0.83 10.18 15.19
C VAL A 118 0.44 10.81 13.87
N PHE A 119 -0.54 10.22 13.18
CA PHE A 119 -1.15 10.75 11.97
C PHE A 119 -2.67 10.80 12.13
N GLU A 120 -3.29 11.84 11.57
CA GLU A 120 -4.73 12.10 11.61
C GLU A 120 -5.11 13.03 10.45
N GLY A 121 -6.24 12.75 9.79
CA GLY A 121 -6.78 13.59 8.71
C GLY A 121 -6.39 13.14 7.32
N GLU A 122 -6.48 14.06 6.37
CA GLU A 122 -6.24 13.82 4.95
C GLU A 122 -4.79 14.12 4.56
N TYR A 123 -4.21 13.24 3.77
CA TYR A 123 -2.85 13.35 3.27
C TYR A 123 -2.80 13.09 1.77
N ILE A 124 -1.91 13.82 1.10
CA ILE A 124 -1.45 13.48 -0.25
C ILE A 124 -0.16 12.67 -0.11
N VAL A 125 -0.16 11.48 -0.68
CA VAL A 125 0.99 10.58 -0.70
C VAL A 125 1.58 10.58 -2.11
N LYS A 126 2.82 11.06 -2.25
CA LYS A 126 3.58 10.98 -3.50
C LYS A 126 4.55 9.81 -3.40
N ILE A 127 4.48 8.92 -4.39
CA ILE A 127 5.30 7.72 -4.46
C ILE A 127 6.12 7.82 -5.74
N PHE A 128 7.43 7.69 -5.62
CA PHE A 128 8.36 7.76 -6.72
C PHE A 128 9.07 6.42 -6.88
N ARG A 129 9.10 5.94 -8.11
CA ARG A 129 9.69 4.65 -8.48
C ARG A 129 10.47 4.81 -9.77
N VAL A 130 11.62 4.14 -9.85
CA VAL A 130 12.35 4.00 -11.11
C VAL A 130 11.86 2.72 -11.81
N ILE A 131 11.42 2.87 -13.05
CA ILE A 131 10.93 1.79 -13.90
C ILE A 131 11.75 1.75 -15.20
N PRO A 132 11.86 0.59 -15.86
CA PRO A 132 12.37 0.54 -17.22
C PRO A 132 11.54 1.43 -18.14
N ASN A 133 12.16 2.03 -19.15
CA ASN A 133 11.40 2.76 -20.17
C ASN A 133 10.47 1.82 -20.93
N SER A 134 9.20 2.19 -21.00
CA SER A 134 8.19 1.49 -21.81
C SER A 134 8.04 2.13 -23.19
N ASN A 135 9.13 2.61 -23.79
CA ASN A 135 9.06 3.09 -25.17
C ASN A 135 8.81 1.89 -26.08
N ASP A 136 7.55 1.66 -26.45
CA ASP A 136 7.27 1.11 -27.77
C ASP A 136 7.86 2.12 -28.76
N ILE A 137 8.99 1.75 -29.35
CA ILE A 137 9.65 2.51 -30.40
C ILE A 137 8.62 2.61 -31.53
N VAL A 138 7.99 3.78 -31.70
CA VAL A 138 7.11 4.08 -32.83
C VAL A 138 7.92 4.08 -34.12
#